data_AF-A0AAE7E916-F1
#
_entry.id   AF-A0AAE7E916-F1
#
_cell.length_a   1.000
_cell.length_b   1.000
_cell.length_c   1.000
_cell.angle_alpha   90.00
_cell.angle_beta   90.00
_cell.angle_gamma   90.00
#
_symmetry.space_group_name_H-M   'P 1'
#
loop_
_entity.id
_entity.type
_entity.pdbx_description
1 polymer ?
#
loop_
_entity_poly.entity_id
_entity_poly.type
_entity_poly.pdbx_seq_one_letter_code
_entity_poly.pdbx_strand_id
1 'polypeptide(L)'
;MLIYDANFKLLGMSEHALNLLGYPSFNAFYSNHSDISELFVDKEDFYIYGKRVSFQEYMLKSKKPLLVLLKNSKNLEIEIKFEINNLFFSDENNGYVIFLNSPSIKSQNTQDDFLPKNTIKRSNLLSVDNIFKKTYDLELQNIKKIKLNDLEESTLINDEWLKNTSNNLSINLGKFINSLKSLISKAYEKEEILYEAIVLGDLNESVKNLSEIKKLAYSYNIKPLTKAIYRLENSQIDEISKNFRQYKDVIEKIDKTITKRNHI
;
A
#
# COMPACT_ATOMS: atom_id res chain seq x y z
N MET A 1 -11.10 -11.07 5.04
CA MET A 1 -9.86 -11.78 5.42
C MET A 1 -9.27 -11.12 6.66
N LEU A 2 -8.85 -11.94 7.61
CA LEU A 2 -8.09 -11.57 8.81
C LEU A 2 -6.75 -12.29 8.75
N ILE A 3 -5.69 -11.65 9.23
CA ILE A 3 -4.34 -12.22 9.29
C ILE A 3 -3.92 -12.27 10.75
N TYR A 4 -3.44 -13.44 11.18
CA TYR A 4 -2.94 -13.69 12.52
C TYR A 4 -1.51 -14.23 12.46
N ASP A 5 -0.71 -13.93 13.49
CA ASP A 5 0.58 -14.59 13.72
C ASP A 5 0.40 -16.01 14.32
N ALA A 6 1.51 -16.72 14.52
CA ALA A 6 1.54 -18.04 15.16
C ALA A 6 0.94 -18.06 16.58
N ASN A 7 0.90 -16.92 17.27
CA ASN A 7 0.39 -16.77 18.63
C ASN A 7 -1.07 -16.30 18.67
N PHE A 8 -1.77 -16.32 17.53
CA PHE A 8 -3.13 -15.81 17.36
C PHE A 8 -3.30 -14.31 17.66
N LYS A 9 -2.24 -13.52 17.50
CA LYS A 9 -2.35 -12.06 17.52
C LYS A 9 -2.83 -11.57 16.17
N LEU A 10 -3.90 -10.76 16.17
CA LEU A 10 -4.42 -10.13 14.96
C LEU A 10 -3.40 -9.13 14.40
N LEU A 11 -2.92 -9.38 13.19
CA LEU A 11 -1.94 -8.53 12.49
C LEU A 11 -2.59 -7.60 11.46
N GLY A 12 -3.72 -8.00 10.89
CA GLY A 12 -4.35 -7.20 9.86
C GLY A 12 -5.69 -7.72 9.38
N MET A 13 -6.40 -6.85 8.68
CA MET A 13 -7.74 -7.11 8.15
C MET A 13 -7.84 -6.54 6.74
N SER A 14 -8.42 -7.31 5.82
CA SER A 14 -8.74 -6.82 4.47
C SER A 14 -9.81 -5.73 4.52
N GLU A 15 -9.80 -4.82 3.55
CA GLU A 15 -10.84 -3.81 3.34
C GLU A 15 -12.26 -4.42 3.36
N HIS A 16 -12.48 -5.56 2.70
CA HIS A 16 -13.79 -6.22 2.70
C HIS A 16 -14.26 -6.61 4.12
N ALA A 17 -13.36 -7.11 4.96
CA ALA A 17 -13.68 -7.47 6.34
C ALA A 17 -13.99 -6.22 7.19
N LEU A 18 -13.21 -5.16 7.01
CA LEU A 18 -13.43 -3.88 7.68
C LEU A 18 -14.78 -3.27 7.29
N ASN A 19 -15.11 -3.26 6.00
CA ASN A 19 -16.39 -2.79 5.48
C ASN A 19 -17.57 -3.62 6.04
N LEU A 20 -17.41 -4.95 6.13
CA LEU A 20 -18.43 -5.84 6.69
C LEU A 20 -18.68 -5.55 8.18
N LEU A 21 -17.61 -5.29 8.95
CA LEU A 21 -17.70 -4.94 10.36
C LEU A 21 -18.04 -3.45 10.60
N GLY A 22 -18.05 -2.63 9.55
CA GLY A 22 -18.37 -1.21 9.61
C GLY A 22 -17.24 -0.33 10.16
N TYR A 23 -15.99 -0.75 10.09
CA TYR A 23 -14.83 0.07 10.49
C TYR A 23 -14.13 0.65 9.26
N PRO A 24 -13.72 1.94 9.30
CA PRO A 24 -13.10 2.61 8.15
C PRO A 24 -11.64 2.20 7.92
N SER A 25 -10.96 1.69 8.95
CA SER A 25 -9.56 1.26 8.88
C SER A 25 -9.25 0.22 9.96
N PHE A 26 -8.15 -0.51 9.79
CA PHE A 26 -7.67 -1.46 10.80
C PHE A 26 -7.39 -0.77 12.14
N ASN A 27 -6.79 0.42 12.13
CA ASN A 27 -6.52 1.19 13.35
C ASN A 27 -7.81 1.59 14.07
N ALA A 28 -8.88 1.92 13.34
CA ALA A 28 -10.17 2.26 13.93
C ALA A 28 -10.82 1.07 14.65
N PHE A 29 -10.63 -0.14 14.12
CA PHE A 29 -11.01 -1.38 14.81
C PHE A 29 -10.11 -1.62 16.03
N TYR A 30 -8.78 -1.60 15.82
CA TYR A 30 -7.79 -1.97 16.83
C TYR A 30 -7.75 -1.02 18.05
N SER A 31 -8.22 0.21 17.88
CA SER A 31 -8.35 1.19 18.98
C SER A 31 -9.40 0.77 20.02
N ASN A 32 -10.39 -0.02 19.61
CA ASN A 32 -11.51 -0.43 20.46
C ASN A 32 -11.50 -1.93 20.77
N HIS A 33 -10.88 -2.73 19.90
CA HIS A 33 -10.91 -4.19 19.98
C HIS A 33 -9.53 -4.77 19.68
N SER A 34 -9.06 -5.66 20.55
CA SER A 34 -7.79 -6.37 20.33
C SER A 34 -7.94 -7.56 19.37
N ASP A 35 -9.15 -8.13 19.30
CA ASP A 35 -9.48 -9.30 18.48
C ASP A 35 -10.95 -9.25 18.03
N ILE A 36 -11.28 -9.93 16.92
CA ILE A 36 -12.66 -10.01 16.40
C ILE A 36 -13.61 -10.78 17.33
N SER A 37 -13.07 -11.67 18.16
CA SER A 37 -13.82 -12.44 19.17
C SER A 37 -14.55 -11.55 20.18
N GLU A 38 -14.10 -10.31 20.38
CA GLU A 38 -14.80 -9.35 21.23
C GLU A 38 -16.16 -8.91 20.67
N LEU A 39 -16.34 -9.01 19.35
CA LEU A 39 -17.60 -8.66 18.68
C LEU A 39 -18.63 -9.79 18.72
N PHE A 40 -18.28 -10.97 19.26
CA PHE A 40 -19.16 -12.14 19.28
C PHE A 40 -20.34 -11.86 20.21
N VAL A 41 -21.56 -12.02 19.70
CA VAL A 41 -22.79 -11.81 20.48
C VAL A 41 -22.96 -12.92 21.49
N ASP A 42 -22.88 -14.16 21.01
CA ASP A 42 -22.85 -15.34 21.85
C ASP A 42 -21.39 -15.63 22.20
N LYS A 43 -21.01 -15.26 23.42
CA LYS A 43 -19.72 -15.64 24.01
C LYS A 43 -19.76 -17.11 24.42
N GLU A 44 -20.05 -18.01 23.48
CA GLU A 44 -19.78 -19.42 23.70
C GLU A 44 -18.28 -19.56 23.95
N ASP A 45 -17.92 -19.98 25.15
CA ASP A 45 -16.54 -20.30 25.46
C ASP A 45 -16.14 -21.54 24.64
N PHE A 46 -15.08 -21.43 23.85
CA PHE A 46 -14.57 -22.55 23.06
C PHE A 46 -13.79 -23.51 23.98
N TYR A 47 -14.17 -24.78 24.00
CA TYR A 47 -13.52 -25.80 24.81
C TYR A 47 -12.93 -26.93 23.96
N ILE A 48 -11.73 -27.38 24.32
CA ILE A 48 -11.09 -28.58 23.78
C ILE A 48 -10.58 -29.41 24.96
N TYR A 49 -11.03 -30.67 25.06
CA TYR A 49 -10.69 -31.58 26.17
C TYR A 49 -10.88 -30.95 27.57
N GLY A 50 -11.94 -30.15 27.75
CA GLY A 50 -12.26 -29.47 29.01
C GLY A 50 -11.42 -28.23 29.34
N LYS A 51 -10.52 -27.80 28.45
CA LYS A 51 -9.78 -26.54 28.57
C LYS A 51 -10.38 -25.48 27.66
N ARG A 52 -10.54 -24.26 28.18
CA ARG A 52 -10.92 -23.10 27.38
C ARG A 52 -9.77 -22.75 26.43
N VAL A 53 -10.09 -22.53 25.18
CA VAL A 53 -9.15 -22.20 24.11
C VAL A 53 -9.62 -20.97 23.34
N SER A 54 -8.75 -20.40 22.51
CA SER A 54 -9.16 -19.37 21.56
C SER A 54 -10.03 -19.96 20.44
N PHE A 55 -10.86 -19.14 19.79
CA PHE A 55 -11.70 -19.61 18.69
C PHE A 55 -10.84 -20.07 17.50
N GLN A 56 -9.67 -19.45 17.29
CA GLN A 56 -8.72 -19.85 16.27
C GLN A 56 -8.18 -21.27 16.54
N GLU A 57 -7.78 -21.57 17.78
CA GLU A 57 -7.32 -22.90 18.16
C GLU A 57 -8.43 -23.94 18.01
N TYR A 58 -9.66 -23.58 18.37
CA TYR A 58 -10.84 -24.40 18.15
C TYR A 58 -11.09 -24.71 16.67
N MET A 59 -11.02 -23.70 15.80
CA MET A 59 -11.18 -23.89 14.35
C MET A 59 -10.08 -24.78 13.76
N LEU A 60 -8.81 -24.59 14.17
CA LEU A 60 -7.69 -25.39 13.69
C LEU A 60 -7.83 -26.87 14.06
N LYS A 61 -8.24 -27.19 15.29
CA LYS A 61 -8.40 -28.59 15.73
C LYS A 61 -9.67 -29.24 15.20
N SER A 62 -10.76 -28.49 15.12
CA SER A 62 -12.03 -29.02 14.59
C SER A 62 -12.00 -29.21 13.07
N LYS A 63 -11.14 -28.47 12.36
CA LYS A 63 -11.05 -28.44 10.88
C LYS A 63 -12.40 -28.16 10.20
N LYS A 64 -13.28 -27.44 10.90
CA LYS A 64 -14.62 -27.09 10.41
C LYS A 64 -14.79 -25.58 10.39
N PRO A 65 -15.57 -25.05 9.44
CA PRO A 65 -15.95 -23.65 9.47
C PRO A 65 -16.76 -23.35 10.73
N LEU A 66 -16.58 -22.16 11.27
CA LEU A 66 -17.30 -21.68 12.45
C LEU A 66 -18.32 -20.63 12.02
N LEU A 67 -19.59 -20.83 12.35
CA LEU A 67 -20.64 -19.82 12.15
C LEU A 67 -20.82 -19.05 13.46
N VAL A 68 -20.74 -17.72 13.40
CA VAL A 68 -20.82 -16.85 14.57
C VAL A 68 -21.67 -15.63 14.25
N LEU A 69 -22.47 -15.21 15.23
CA LEU A 69 -23.18 -13.94 15.21
C LEU A 69 -22.30 -12.83 15.82
N LEU A 70 -22.14 -11.73 15.10
CA LEU A 70 -21.28 -10.61 15.48
C LEU A 70 -22.07 -9.31 15.53
N LYS A 71 -21.71 -8.41 16.45
CA LYS A 71 -22.16 -7.00 16.39
C LYS A 71 -21.14 -6.16 15.64
N ASN A 72 -21.58 -5.50 14.59
CA ASN A 72 -20.75 -4.56 13.85
C ASN A 72 -20.67 -3.20 14.57
N SER A 73 -19.89 -2.25 14.04
CA SER A 73 -19.72 -0.91 14.62
C SER A 73 -21.01 -0.09 14.77
N LYS A 74 -22.07 -0.47 14.04
CA LYS A 74 -23.41 0.13 14.11
C LYS A 74 -24.36 -0.64 15.04
N ASN A 75 -23.85 -1.59 15.82
CA ASN A 75 -24.61 -2.52 16.67
C ASN A 75 -25.61 -3.41 15.90
N LEU A 76 -25.40 -3.61 14.60
CA LEU A 76 -26.20 -4.55 13.81
C LEU A 76 -25.60 -5.95 13.95
N GLU A 77 -26.47 -6.93 14.17
CA GLU A 77 -26.10 -8.34 14.25
C GLU A 77 -25.94 -8.91 12.84
N ILE A 78 -24.77 -9.46 12.57
CA ILE A 78 -24.42 -10.08 11.29
C ILE A 78 -23.92 -11.50 11.56
N GLU A 79 -24.44 -12.46 10.80
CA GLU A 79 -23.90 -13.82 10.80
C GLU A 79 -22.69 -13.88 9.87
N ILE A 80 -21.61 -14.49 10.36
CA ILE A 80 -20.38 -14.70 9.59
C ILE A 80 -19.95 -16.14 9.73
N LYS A 81 -19.64 -16.74 8.58
CA LYS A 81 -18.93 -18.02 8.48
C LYS A 81 -17.42 -17.75 8.41
N PHE A 82 -16.71 -18.20 9.42
CA PHE A 82 -15.26 -18.18 9.50
C PHE A 82 -14.67 -19.47 8.94
N GLU A 83 -13.65 -19.34 8.09
CA GLU A 83 -12.84 -20.44 7.56
C GLU A 83 -11.36 -20.12 7.78
N ILE A 84 -10.61 -21.02 8.44
CA ILE A 84 -9.20 -20.81 8.77
C ILE A 84 -8.30 -21.63 7.84
N ASN A 85 -7.27 -20.98 7.31
CA ASN A 85 -6.20 -21.60 6.54
C ASN A 85 -4.84 -21.26 7.17
N ASN A 86 -3.89 -22.18 7.03
CA ASN A 86 -2.50 -21.93 7.41
C ASN A 86 -1.83 -21.02 6.37
N LEU A 87 -1.01 -20.10 6.84
CA LEU A 87 -0.16 -19.26 6.02
C LEU A 87 1.30 -19.55 6.38
N PHE A 88 2.12 -19.80 5.37
CA PHE A 88 3.53 -20.15 5.53
C PHE A 88 4.37 -18.99 5.02
N PHE A 89 5.22 -18.45 5.88
CA PHE A 89 6.15 -17.38 5.54
C PHE A 89 7.52 -17.96 5.13
N SER A 90 8.33 -17.16 4.43
CA SER A 90 9.64 -17.58 3.89
C SER A 90 10.71 -17.81 4.97
N ASP A 91 10.46 -17.35 6.19
CA ASP A 91 11.35 -17.39 7.36
C ASP A 91 10.99 -18.53 8.33
N GLU A 92 10.30 -19.57 7.85
CA GLU A 92 9.77 -20.70 8.65
C GLU A 92 8.72 -20.31 9.70
N ASN A 93 8.34 -19.03 9.77
CA ASN A 93 7.24 -18.62 10.62
C ASN A 93 5.91 -19.06 10.01
N ASN A 94 4.99 -19.40 10.90
CA ASN A 94 3.63 -19.75 10.54
C ASN A 94 2.69 -18.61 10.94
N GLY A 95 1.66 -18.40 10.14
CA GLY A 95 0.54 -17.53 10.45
C GLY A 95 -0.76 -18.21 10.09
N TYR A 96 -1.85 -17.51 10.36
CA TYR A 96 -3.18 -17.99 10.04
C TYR A 96 -3.94 -16.92 9.28
N VAL A 97 -4.68 -17.35 8.27
CA VAL A 97 -5.61 -16.51 7.53
C VAL A 97 -7.01 -17.00 7.82
N ILE A 98 -7.88 -16.07 8.22
CA ILE A 98 -9.29 -16.35 8.43
C ILE A 98 -10.12 -15.62 7.38
N PHE A 99 -10.88 -16.37 6.59
CA PHE A 99 -11.85 -15.85 5.65
C PHE A 99 -13.18 -15.63 6.36
N LEU A 100 -13.78 -14.46 6.13
CA LEU A 100 -15.12 -14.14 6.61
C LEU A 100 -16.04 -14.19 5.40
N ASN A 101 -16.97 -15.13 5.42
CA ASN A 101 -18.01 -15.26 4.41
C ASN A 101 -19.34 -14.95 5.09
N SER A 102 -19.98 -13.84 4.72
CA SER A 102 -21.36 -13.60 5.18
C SER A 102 -22.29 -14.50 4.39
N PRO A 103 -23.04 -15.43 5.04
CA PRO A 103 -24.06 -16.21 4.36
C PRO A 103 -25.25 -15.30 4.05
N SER A 104 -25.15 -14.54 2.96
CA SER A 104 -26.27 -13.87 2.28
C SER A 104 -27.32 -13.24 3.22
N ILE A 105 -27.08 -11.99 3.64
CA ILE A 105 -28.19 -11.11 4.01
C ILE A 105 -29.08 -11.02 2.77
N LYS A 106 -30.23 -11.71 2.77
CA LYS A 106 -31.29 -11.46 1.81
C LYS A 106 -31.61 -9.98 1.91
N SER A 107 -31.36 -9.28 0.80
CA SER A 107 -31.68 -7.87 0.58
C SER A 107 -32.98 -7.48 1.28
N GLN A 108 -32.89 -6.68 2.33
CA GLN A 108 -33.98 -5.82 2.76
C GLN A 108 -33.45 -4.40 2.85
N ASN A 109 -33.79 -3.67 1.79
CA ASN A 109 -34.09 -2.25 1.75
C ASN A 109 -33.02 -1.29 2.27
N THR A 110 -32.14 -0.91 1.34
CA THR A 110 -31.75 0.50 1.22
C THR A 110 -32.12 0.97 -0.19
N GLN A 111 -33.28 1.62 -0.30
CA GLN A 111 -33.40 2.71 -1.26
C GLN A 111 -32.45 3.80 -0.74
N ASP A 112 -31.35 4.00 -1.44
CA ASP A 112 -30.90 5.34 -1.80
C ASP A 112 -29.85 5.23 -2.91
N ASP A 113 -30.09 6.05 -3.92
CA ASP A 113 -29.47 6.05 -5.24
C ASP A 113 -27.96 6.24 -5.19
N PHE A 114 -27.20 5.26 -5.67
CA PHE A 114 -26.06 5.49 -6.56
C PHE A 114 -25.85 4.23 -7.41
N LEU A 115 -26.39 4.24 -8.63
CA LEU A 115 -26.11 3.25 -9.66
C LEU A 115 -24.62 3.28 -10.04
N PRO A 116 -23.96 2.11 -10.12
CA PRO A 116 -23.03 1.85 -11.20
C PRO A 116 -23.71 0.88 -12.16
N LYS A 117 -24.40 1.43 -13.17
CA LYS A 117 -24.56 0.70 -14.43
C LYS A 117 -23.17 0.59 -15.05
N ASN A 118 -22.55 -0.57 -14.92
CA ASN A 118 -21.78 -1.17 -16.00
C ASN A 118 -21.66 -2.66 -15.77
N THR A 119 -22.48 -3.40 -16.52
CA THR A 119 -22.30 -4.81 -16.82
C THR A 119 -20.97 -4.99 -17.56
N ILE A 120 -19.88 -5.28 -16.85
CA ILE A 120 -18.70 -5.85 -17.47
C ILE A 120 -18.84 -7.37 -17.40
N LYS A 121 -19.00 -7.97 -18.58
CA LYS A 121 -19.01 -9.42 -18.79
C LYS A 121 -17.81 -10.04 -18.09
N ARG A 122 -18.09 -11.06 -17.26
CA ARG A 122 -17.10 -12.04 -16.80
C ARG A 122 -16.47 -12.72 -18.03
N SER A 123 -15.29 -12.26 -18.42
CA SER A 123 -14.33 -13.06 -19.17
C SER A 123 -12.94 -12.55 -18.78
N ASN A 124 -12.11 -13.48 -18.27
CA ASN A 124 -10.76 -13.31 -17.75
C ASN A 124 -10.63 -13.19 -16.22
N LEU A 125 -11.32 -14.08 -15.50
CA LEU A 125 -10.85 -14.53 -14.17
C LEU A 125 -9.62 -15.43 -14.42
N LEU A 126 -8.42 -14.86 -14.39
CA LEU A 126 -7.11 -15.48 -14.08
C LEU A 126 -5.89 -14.60 -14.50
N SER A 127 -6.04 -13.28 -14.61
CA SER A 127 -4.94 -12.36 -14.36
C SER A 127 -5.23 -11.66 -13.04
N VAL A 128 -4.50 -12.03 -11.98
CA VAL A 128 -4.48 -11.21 -10.77
C VAL A 128 -3.76 -9.93 -11.18
N ASP A 129 -4.52 -8.93 -11.63
CA ASP A 129 -3.96 -7.61 -11.88
C ASP A 129 -3.29 -7.15 -10.58
N ASN A 130 -2.00 -6.84 -10.68
CA ASN A 130 -1.19 -6.48 -9.51
C ASN A 130 -1.89 -5.33 -8.76
N ILE A 131 -2.39 -5.61 -7.55
CA ILE A 131 -3.17 -4.64 -6.76
C ILE A 131 -2.32 -3.37 -6.52
N PHE A 132 -1.00 -3.54 -6.44
CA PHE A 132 -0.03 -2.45 -6.39
C PHE A 132 0.02 -1.63 -7.67
N LYS A 133 -0.06 -2.26 -8.84
CA LYS A 133 -0.15 -1.56 -10.12
C LYS A 133 -1.42 -0.71 -10.22
N LYS A 134 -2.56 -1.23 -9.76
CA LYS A 134 -3.82 -0.48 -9.78
C LYS A 134 -3.80 0.72 -8.82
N THR A 135 -3.23 0.55 -7.63
CA THR A 135 -3.09 1.65 -6.64
C THR A 135 -2.05 2.67 -7.08
N TYR A 136 -0.95 2.21 -7.67
CA TYR A 136 0.05 3.05 -8.32
C TYR A 136 -0.54 3.87 -9.48
N ASP A 137 -1.31 3.25 -10.38
CA ASP A 137 -1.99 3.92 -11.48
C ASP A 137 -2.98 5.00 -10.99
N LEU A 138 -3.64 4.77 -9.86
CA LEU A 138 -4.51 5.77 -9.22
C LEU A 138 -3.71 6.94 -8.65
N GLU A 139 -2.58 6.70 -7.98
CA GLU A 139 -1.69 7.78 -7.53
C GLU A 139 -1.12 8.57 -8.70
N LEU A 140 -0.74 7.91 -9.81
CA LEU A 140 -0.32 8.58 -11.04
C LEU A 140 -1.40 9.55 -11.57
N GLN A 141 -2.67 9.16 -11.51
CA GLN A 141 -3.78 10.02 -11.92
C GLN A 141 -3.99 11.18 -10.93
N ASN A 142 -3.81 10.95 -9.64
CA ASN A 142 -3.92 12.00 -8.62
C ASN A 142 -2.82 13.05 -8.76
N ILE A 143 -1.58 12.63 -9.04
CA ILE A 143 -0.46 13.52 -9.34
C ILE A 143 -0.77 14.42 -10.55
N LYS A 144 -1.39 13.87 -11.60
CA LYS A 144 -1.77 14.66 -12.78
C LYS A 144 -2.90 15.67 -12.49
N LYS A 145 -3.79 15.39 -11.54
CA LYS A 145 -4.93 16.25 -11.17
C LYS A 145 -4.54 17.38 -10.23
N ILE A 146 -3.63 17.12 -9.28
CA ILE A 146 -3.09 18.13 -8.38
C ILE A 146 -2.06 18.94 -9.18
N LYS A 147 -2.47 20.11 -9.69
CA LYS A 147 -1.59 20.96 -10.50
C LYS A 147 -0.25 21.21 -9.77
N LEU A 148 0.82 21.01 -10.53
CA LEU A 148 2.26 20.99 -10.26
C LEU A 148 2.89 22.23 -9.55
N ASN A 149 2.18 22.95 -8.68
CA ASN A 149 2.60 24.25 -8.15
C ASN A 149 2.83 24.34 -6.63
N ASP A 150 2.49 23.33 -5.83
CA ASP A 150 2.48 23.48 -4.35
C ASP A 150 3.75 22.97 -3.63
N LEU A 151 4.88 22.81 -4.32
CA LEU A 151 6.14 22.37 -3.71
C LEU A 151 7.29 23.34 -4.03
N GLU A 152 7.47 24.33 -3.16
CA GLU A 152 8.45 25.43 -3.26
C GLU A 152 9.90 24.97 -3.54
N GLU A 153 10.31 23.80 -3.04
CA GLU A 153 11.71 23.30 -3.15
C GLU A 153 12.11 22.82 -4.55
N SER A 154 11.12 22.54 -5.41
CA SER A 154 11.33 21.98 -6.74
C SER A 154 11.57 23.05 -7.83
N THR A 155 11.58 24.34 -7.45
CA THR A 155 11.85 25.49 -8.32
C THR A 155 13.31 25.66 -8.71
N LEU A 156 14.22 24.97 -8.02
CA LEU A 156 15.67 25.06 -8.21
C LEU A 156 16.21 24.29 -9.43
N ILE A 157 15.41 23.40 -10.02
CA ILE A 157 15.83 22.58 -11.17
C ILE A 157 15.40 23.30 -12.45
N ASN A 158 16.33 24.04 -13.03
CA ASN A 158 16.15 24.81 -14.25
C ASN A 158 17.38 24.70 -15.19
N ASP A 159 17.32 25.38 -16.33
CA ASP A 159 18.41 25.36 -17.33
C ASP A 159 19.75 25.88 -16.81
N GLU A 160 19.71 26.83 -15.88
CA GLU A 160 20.89 27.43 -15.26
C GLU A 160 21.55 26.45 -14.30
N TRP A 161 20.75 25.76 -13.46
CA TRP A 161 21.21 24.66 -12.62
C TRP A 161 21.92 23.58 -13.44
N LEU A 162 21.36 23.18 -14.58
CA LEU A 162 21.93 22.13 -15.42
C LEU A 162 23.31 22.54 -16.01
N LYS A 163 23.45 23.79 -16.47
CA LYS A 163 24.72 24.32 -16.97
C LYS A 163 25.76 24.46 -15.84
N ASN A 164 25.36 25.04 -14.72
CA ASN A 164 26.24 25.26 -13.57
C ASN A 164 26.74 23.93 -12.99
N THR A 165 25.87 22.94 -12.88
CA THR A 165 26.22 21.62 -12.35
C THR A 165 27.16 20.86 -13.30
N SER A 166 26.90 20.91 -14.61
CA SER A 166 27.80 20.32 -15.61
C SER A 166 29.19 20.94 -15.56
N ASN A 167 29.27 22.27 -15.45
CA ASN A 167 30.53 23.01 -15.36
C ASN A 167 31.28 22.68 -14.06
N ASN A 168 30.58 22.66 -12.92
CA ASN A 168 31.17 22.32 -11.62
C ASN A 168 31.72 20.90 -11.58
N LEU A 169 31.06 19.95 -12.25
CA LEU A 169 31.52 18.58 -12.37
C LEU A 169 32.62 18.40 -13.44
N SER A 170 32.95 19.46 -14.19
CA SER A 170 33.86 19.40 -15.34
C SER A 170 33.45 18.35 -16.39
N ILE A 171 32.13 18.11 -16.52
CA ILE A 171 31.56 17.16 -17.48
C ILE A 171 30.98 17.93 -18.66
N ASN A 172 31.16 17.41 -19.88
CA ASN A 172 30.49 17.94 -21.05
C ASN A 172 28.96 17.86 -20.87
N LEU A 173 28.26 18.95 -21.16
CA LEU A 173 26.81 19.07 -21.04
C LEU A 173 26.03 17.88 -21.65
N GLY A 174 26.41 17.41 -22.84
CA GLY A 174 25.78 16.26 -23.49
C GLY A 174 26.00 14.95 -22.73
N LYS A 175 27.21 14.74 -22.20
CA LYS A 175 27.51 13.58 -21.32
C LYS A 175 26.75 13.66 -20.00
N PHE A 176 26.60 14.86 -19.44
CA PHE A 176 25.81 15.08 -18.22
C PHE A 176 24.32 14.82 -18.47
N ILE A 177 23.76 15.30 -19.59
CA ILE A 177 22.38 15.00 -20.00
C ILE A 177 22.17 13.49 -20.15
N ASN A 178 23.09 12.76 -20.78
CA ASN A 178 22.98 11.31 -20.89
C ASN A 178 23.02 10.60 -19.53
N SER A 179 23.81 11.13 -18.59
CA SER A 179 23.88 10.63 -17.22
C SER A 179 22.56 10.86 -16.47
N LEU A 180 21.93 12.03 -16.66
CA LEU A 180 20.59 12.32 -16.13
C LEU A 180 19.50 11.46 -16.77
N LYS A 181 19.57 11.18 -18.08
CA LYS A 181 18.67 10.22 -18.75
C LYS A 181 18.78 8.82 -18.14
N SER A 182 20.00 8.38 -17.85
CA SER A 182 20.22 7.09 -17.17
C SER A 182 19.62 7.07 -15.76
N LEU A 183 19.77 8.16 -14.99
CA LEU A 183 19.14 8.31 -13.67
C LEU A 183 17.61 8.23 -13.78
N ILE A 184 17.01 8.99 -14.71
CA ILE A 184 15.56 9.00 -14.91
C ILE A 184 15.04 7.63 -15.34
N SER A 185 15.72 6.96 -16.27
CA SER A 185 15.35 5.62 -16.71
C SER A 185 15.33 4.63 -15.54
N LYS A 186 16.34 4.69 -14.66
CA LYS A 186 16.39 3.84 -13.45
C LYS A 186 15.29 4.20 -12.45
N ALA A 187 14.98 5.48 -12.31
CA ALA A 187 13.90 5.94 -11.44
C ALA A 187 12.54 5.42 -11.90
N TYR A 188 12.24 5.47 -13.20
CA TYR A 188 10.99 4.96 -13.77
C TYR A 188 10.92 3.42 -13.75
N GLU A 189 12.02 2.73 -14.03
CA GLU A 189 12.07 1.26 -13.99
C GLU A 189 11.74 0.70 -12.61
N LYS A 190 12.20 1.38 -11.56
CA LYS A 190 11.99 0.94 -10.17
C LYS A 190 10.76 1.55 -9.50
N GLU A 191 9.97 2.36 -10.21
CA GLU A 191 8.93 3.19 -9.60
C GLU A 191 7.79 2.36 -8.99
N GLU A 192 7.29 1.34 -9.71
CA GLU A 192 6.23 0.46 -9.22
C GLU A 192 6.68 -0.34 -7.99
N ILE A 193 7.87 -0.96 -8.08
CA ILE A 193 8.45 -1.77 -7.00
C ILE A 193 8.77 -0.91 -5.77
N LEU A 194 9.25 0.32 -5.99
CA LEU A 194 9.49 1.26 -4.91
C LEU A 194 8.19 1.64 -4.21
N TYR A 195 7.14 1.99 -4.97
CA TYR A 195 5.84 2.34 -4.40
C TYR A 195 5.26 1.18 -3.59
N GLU A 196 5.33 -0.04 -4.12
CA GLU A 196 4.93 -1.27 -3.42
C GLU A 196 5.70 -1.45 -2.10
N ALA A 197 7.04 -1.40 -2.14
CA ALA A 197 7.88 -1.58 -0.96
C ALA A 197 7.56 -0.55 0.14
N ILE A 198 7.33 0.71 -0.23
CA ILE A 198 7.01 1.76 0.73
C ILE A 198 5.62 1.56 1.33
N VAL A 199 4.61 1.23 0.52
CA VAL A 199 3.23 0.95 0.99
C VAL A 199 3.19 -0.25 1.94
N LEU A 200 4.00 -1.27 1.67
CA LEU A 200 4.14 -2.45 2.53
C LEU A 200 4.99 -2.20 3.79
N GLY A 201 5.62 -1.03 3.91
CA GLY A 201 6.53 -0.72 5.01
C GLY A 201 7.84 -1.50 4.96
N ASP A 202 8.20 -2.07 3.80
CA ASP A 202 9.49 -2.74 3.59
C ASP A 202 10.60 -1.71 3.40
N LEU A 203 11.14 -1.25 4.53
CA LEU A 203 12.24 -0.30 4.59
C LEU A 203 13.51 -0.83 3.92
N ASN A 204 13.75 -2.15 3.94
CA ASN A 204 14.94 -2.73 3.36
C ASN A 204 14.86 -2.70 1.83
N GLU A 205 13.73 -3.11 1.26
CA GLU A 205 13.54 -3.13 -0.19
C GLU A 205 13.40 -1.69 -0.74
N SER A 206 12.78 -0.76 -0.01
CA SER A 206 12.74 0.66 -0.41
C SER A 206 14.13 1.31 -0.41
N VAL A 207 14.93 1.13 0.65
CA VAL A 207 16.32 1.64 0.73
C VAL A 207 17.18 1.01 -0.37
N LYS A 208 17.04 -0.29 -0.62
CA LYS A 208 17.76 -0.98 -1.70
C LYS A 208 17.41 -0.40 -3.07
N ASN A 209 16.13 -0.17 -3.35
CA ASN A 209 15.67 0.40 -4.62
C ASN A 209 16.05 1.88 -4.79
N LEU A 210 16.13 2.65 -3.70
CA LEU A 210 16.57 4.04 -3.70
C LEU A 210 18.09 4.23 -3.69
N SER A 211 18.86 3.23 -3.23
CA SER A 211 20.30 3.37 -2.96
C SER A 211 21.12 3.86 -4.16
N GLU A 212 20.82 3.35 -5.35
CA GLU A 212 21.52 3.73 -6.57
C GLU A 212 21.13 5.13 -7.04
N ILE A 213 19.85 5.45 -6.99
CA ILE A 213 19.30 6.77 -7.35
C ILE A 213 19.84 7.83 -6.39
N LYS A 214 19.93 7.50 -5.10
CA LYS A 214 20.51 8.33 -4.04
C LYS A 214 21.98 8.62 -4.30
N LYS A 215 22.79 7.60 -4.62
CA LYS A 215 24.22 7.77 -4.97
C LYS A 215 24.39 8.71 -6.16
N LEU A 216 23.60 8.52 -7.22
CA LEU A 216 23.63 9.37 -8.40
C LEU A 216 23.18 10.81 -8.07
N ALA A 217 22.11 10.98 -7.31
CA ALA A 217 21.61 12.27 -6.85
C ALA A 217 22.68 13.05 -6.05
N TYR A 218 23.40 12.38 -5.14
CA TYR A 218 24.53 12.96 -4.43
C TYR A 218 25.66 13.36 -5.38
N SER A 219 26.07 12.46 -6.29
CA SER A 219 27.16 12.72 -7.23
C SER A 219 26.88 13.89 -8.18
N TYR A 220 25.60 14.11 -8.51
CA TYR A 220 25.14 15.20 -9.36
C TYR A 220 24.66 16.42 -8.58
N ASN A 221 24.84 16.43 -7.25
CA ASN A 221 24.44 17.51 -6.35
C ASN A 221 22.95 17.92 -6.52
N ILE A 222 22.08 16.94 -6.74
CA ILE A 222 20.62 17.14 -6.89
C ILE A 222 20.00 17.18 -5.49
N LYS A 223 20.26 18.26 -4.73
CA LYS A 223 19.79 18.42 -3.34
C LYS A 223 18.29 18.15 -3.16
N PRO A 224 17.38 18.62 -4.05
CA PRO A 224 15.96 18.33 -3.92
C PRO A 224 15.66 16.82 -3.98
N LEU A 225 16.34 16.09 -4.87
CA LEU A 225 16.16 14.64 -5.02
C LEU A 225 16.70 13.89 -3.80
N THR A 226 17.88 14.25 -3.32
CA THR A 226 18.46 13.67 -2.10
C THR A 226 17.53 13.86 -0.89
N LYS A 227 16.93 15.05 -0.75
CA LYS A 227 16.01 15.35 0.35
C LYS A 227 14.70 14.58 0.22
N ALA A 228 14.15 14.48 -0.99
CA ALA A 228 12.95 13.69 -1.25
C ALA A 228 13.16 12.20 -0.93
N ILE A 229 14.30 11.65 -1.36
CA ILE A 229 14.71 10.27 -1.05
C ILE A 229 14.84 10.08 0.47
N TYR A 230 15.49 11.00 1.17
CA TYR A 230 15.61 10.92 2.63
C TYR A 230 14.25 10.94 3.33
N ARG A 231 13.31 11.80 2.89
CA ARG A 231 11.94 11.82 3.42
C ARG A 231 11.23 10.50 3.18
N LEU A 232 11.38 9.92 1.98
CA LEU A 232 10.82 8.61 1.62
C LEU A 232 11.33 7.47 2.49
N GLU A 233 12.63 7.37 2.69
CA GLU A 233 13.25 6.34 3.53
C GLU A 233 12.81 6.41 5.01
N ASN A 234 12.37 7.60 5.46
CA ASN A 234 11.96 7.86 6.85
C ASN A 234 10.46 8.17 6.97
N SER A 235 9.65 7.85 5.96
CA SER A 235 8.22 8.20 5.93
C SER A 235 7.42 7.37 6.93
N GLN A 236 6.50 8.05 7.63
CA GLN A 236 5.38 7.37 8.29
C GLN A 236 4.30 7.03 7.27
N ILE A 237 3.43 6.05 7.58
CA ILE A 237 2.45 5.49 6.65
C ILE A 237 1.54 6.56 6.02
N ASP A 238 1.14 7.56 6.80
CA ASP A 238 0.29 8.68 6.39
C ASP A 238 1.02 9.71 5.51
N GLU A 239 2.35 9.72 5.51
CA GLU A 239 3.18 10.64 4.75
C GLU A 239 3.69 10.05 3.43
N ILE A 240 3.60 8.73 3.23
CA ILE A 240 4.12 7.99 2.06
C ILE A 240 3.67 8.63 0.75
N SER A 241 2.36 8.79 0.55
CA SER A 241 1.84 9.34 -0.71
C SER A 241 2.37 10.75 -0.96
N LYS A 242 2.48 11.59 0.08
CA LYS A 242 3.03 12.95 -0.05
C LYS A 242 4.51 12.93 -0.42
N ASN A 243 5.31 12.12 0.25
CA ASN A 243 6.75 12.05 0.04
C ASN A 243 7.10 11.37 -1.29
N PHE A 244 6.32 10.37 -1.71
CA PHE A 244 6.41 9.76 -3.03
C PHE A 244 6.12 10.76 -4.15
N ARG A 245 5.08 11.57 -4.00
CA ARG A 245 4.77 12.66 -4.93
C ARG A 245 5.92 13.66 -5.04
N GLN A 246 6.53 14.06 -3.93
CA GLN A 246 7.69 14.96 -3.93
C GLN A 246 8.89 14.40 -4.71
N TYR A 247 9.20 13.12 -4.51
CA TYR A 247 10.26 12.44 -5.27
C TYR A 247 9.96 12.42 -6.76
N LYS A 248 8.73 12.06 -7.12
CA LYS A 248 8.32 11.98 -8.51
C LYS A 248 8.38 13.34 -9.21
N ASP A 249 7.91 14.39 -8.55
CA ASP A 249 7.95 15.76 -9.09
C ASP A 249 9.38 16.20 -9.41
N VAL A 250 10.34 15.83 -8.57
CA VAL A 250 11.76 16.13 -8.81
C VAL A 250 12.26 15.39 -10.06
N ILE A 251 11.94 14.10 -10.21
CA ILE A 251 12.31 13.30 -11.40
C ILE A 251 11.68 13.89 -12.66
N GLU A 252 10.38 14.20 -12.65
CA GLU A 252 9.67 14.78 -13.80
C GLU A 252 10.21 16.16 -14.18
N LYS A 253 10.66 16.98 -13.22
CA LYS A 253 11.27 18.28 -13.52
C LYS A 253 12.64 18.16 -14.16
N ILE A 254 13.47 17.22 -13.70
CA ILE A 254 14.75 16.92 -14.36
C ILE A 254 14.45 16.50 -15.80
N ASP A 255 13.50 15.61 -16.00
CA ASP A 255 13.08 15.10 -17.31
C ASP A 255 12.59 16.23 -18.24
N LYS A 256 11.69 17.10 -17.77
CA LYS A 256 11.23 18.28 -18.51
C LYS A 256 12.38 19.22 -18.88
N THR A 257 13.36 19.40 -17.99
CA THR A 257 14.50 20.30 -18.20
C THR A 257 15.45 19.77 -19.28
N ILE A 258 15.71 18.46 -19.28
CA ILE A 258 16.58 17.86 -20.31
C ILE A 258 15.84 17.72 -21.65
N THR A 259 14.54 17.46 -21.65
CA THR A 259 13.76 17.17 -22.86
C THR A 259 13.43 18.44 -23.66
N LYS A 260 13.30 19.60 -23.00
CA LYS A 260 13.19 20.91 -23.67
C LYS A 260 14.34 21.19 -24.66
N ARG A 261 15.51 20.56 -24.48
CA ARG A 261 16.68 20.75 -25.36
C ARG A 261 16.78 19.79 -26.54
N ASN A 262 15.94 18.75 -26.64
CA ASN A 262 15.91 17.91 -27.85
C ASN A 262 15.12 18.58 -29.00
N HIS A 263 14.50 19.73 -28.76
CA HIS A 263 13.71 20.51 -29.74
C HIS A 263 14.39 21.81 -30.20
N ILE A 264 15.70 21.96 -29.94
CA ILE A 264 16.57 23.01 -30.48
C ILE A 264 17.71 22.31 -31.21
#